data_AF-A0A7V2RIS0-F1
#
_entry.id   AF-A0A7V2RIS0-F1
#
_cell.length_a   1.000
_cell.length_b   1.000
_cell.length_c   1.000
_cell.angle_alpha   90.00
_cell.angle_beta   90.00
_cell.angle_gamma   90.00
#
_symmetry.space_group_name_H-M   'P 1'
#
loop_
_entity.id
_entity.type
_entity.pdbx_description
1 polymer ?
#
loop_
_entity_poly.entity_id
_entity_poly.type
_entity_poly.pdbx_seq_one_letter_code
_entity_poly.pdbx_strand_id
1 'polypeptide(L)'
;MKKLNLAFLFLATLFLATSCEETTVSEIAPASGNGITSLSSIKELIVFQYDFQNEATGERRGFIIDKHGALKSYAIENGRQGSKLPVGGSWTEEQISFLYNLSQTVVTIGEEEMLKYYNLSRKVYSFSLSPRTEVAGTDTFALFSFYKYKRVAEEQGGCGSAGAHSNEATAEYTVNVLDMEGAYLQENTAEGAKEITDWLKGLQVEAGL
;
A
#
# COMPACT_ATOMS: atom_id res chain seq x y z
N MET A 1 -60.17 -3.59 -60.28
CA MET A 1 -59.01 -3.00 -60.97
C MET A 1 -58.25 -2.11 -59.99
N LYS A 2 -56.92 -2.28 -59.87
CA LYS A 2 -55.87 -1.27 -59.52
C LYS A 2 -56.04 -0.54 -58.15
N LYS A 3 -55.07 -0.45 -57.23
CA LYS A 3 -53.64 -0.80 -57.17
C LYS A 3 -53.25 -0.97 -55.69
N LEU A 4 -52.43 -1.98 -55.43
CA LEU A 4 -51.60 -2.15 -54.24
C LEU A 4 -50.45 -1.13 -54.32
N ASN A 5 -50.17 -0.40 -53.24
CA ASN A 5 -48.90 0.30 -53.01
C ASN A 5 -48.79 0.59 -51.52
N LEU A 6 -48.16 -0.30 -50.78
CA LEU A 6 -47.61 0.03 -49.48
C LEU A 6 -46.17 -0.49 -49.47
N ALA A 7 -45.26 0.42 -49.79
CA ALA A 7 -43.83 0.22 -49.61
C ALA A 7 -43.58 0.15 -48.09
N PHE A 8 -43.32 -1.05 -47.58
CA PHE A 8 -42.78 -1.22 -46.24
C PHE A 8 -41.29 -0.84 -46.30
N LEU A 9 -41.00 0.36 -45.83
CA LEU A 9 -39.65 0.85 -45.60
C LEU A 9 -39.08 0.10 -44.38
N PHE A 10 -38.27 -0.93 -44.62
CA PHE A 10 -37.46 -1.56 -43.57
C PHE A 10 -36.35 -0.59 -43.18
N LEU A 11 -36.56 0.15 -42.10
CA LEU A 11 -35.54 0.98 -41.47
C LEU A 11 -34.60 0.05 -40.68
N ALA A 12 -33.53 -0.41 -41.31
CA ALA A 12 -32.45 -1.09 -40.62
C ALA A 12 -31.71 -0.04 -39.76
N THR A 13 -32.05 0.03 -38.48
CA THR A 13 -31.23 0.74 -37.49
C THR A 13 -29.92 -0.02 -37.34
N LEU A 14 -28.88 0.46 -38.03
CA LEU A 14 -27.49 0.14 -37.74
C LEU A 14 -27.21 0.65 -36.31
N PHE A 15 -27.31 -0.23 -35.31
CA PHE A 15 -26.69 0.02 -34.02
C PHE A 15 -25.18 -0.01 -34.25
N LEU A 16 -24.61 1.17 -34.48
CA LEU A 16 -23.18 1.42 -34.26
C LEU A 16 -22.94 1.24 -32.76
N ALA A 17 -22.70 0.00 -32.34
CA ALA A 17 -22.05 -0.27 -31.07
C ALA A 17 -20.62 0.29 -31.20
N THR A 18 -20.46 1.56 -30.87
CA THR A 18 -19.15 2.12 -30.53
C THR A 18 -18.72 1.38 -29.28
N SER A 19 -17.88 0.35 -29.43
CA SER A 19 -17.13 -0.21 -28.32
C SER A 19 -16.28 0.94 -27.77
N CYS A 20 -16.70 1.53 -26.65
CA CYS A 20 -15.82 2.35 -25.85
C CYS A 20 -14.69 1.42 -25.40
N GLU A 21 -13.53 1.57 -26.03
CA GLU A 21 -12.28 1.03 -25.52
C GLU A 21 -12.08 1.65 -24.14
N GLU A 22 -12.30 0.83 -23.09
CA GLU A 22 -11.94 1.13 -21.71
C GLU A 22 -10.45 1.47 -21.69
N THR A 23 -10.13 2.76 -21.69
CA THR A 23 -8.74 3.19 -21.52
C THR A 23 -8.50 3.31 -20.03
N THR A 24 -8.18 2.19 -19.38
CA THR A 24 -7.73 2.19 -17.99
C THR A 24 -6.40 2.94 -17.93
N VAL A 25 -6.42 4.23 -17.56
CA VAL A 25 -5.19 4.96 -17.26
C VAL A 25 -4.73 4.54 -15.87
N SER A 26 -4.10 3.37 -15.82
CA SER A 26 -3.28 2.97 -14.69
C SER A 26 -2.03 3.85 -14.73
N GLU A 27 -2.05 4.97 -14.01
CA GLU A 27 -0.85 5.77 -13.78
C GLU A 27 0.04 5.02 -12.79
N ILE A 28 0.60 3.89 -13.23
CA ILE A 28 1.82 3.34 -12.62
C ILE A 28 2.89 4.27 -13.16
N ALA A 29 3.19 5.35 -12.44
CA ALA A 29 4.35 6.16 -12.74
C ALA A 29 5.57 5.21 -12.78
N PRO A 30 6.20 4.98 -13.94
CA PRO A 30 7.42 4.20 -13.97
C PRO A 30 8.45 4.94 -13.14
N ALA A 31 9.17 4.22 -12.29
CA ALA A 31 10.36 4.73 -11.62
C ALA A 31 11.49 4.90 -12.64
N SER A 32 11.34 5.81 -13.60
CA SER A 32 12.39 6.25 -14.50
C SER A 32 12.69 7.71 -14.22
N GLY A 33 13.42 7.94 -13.14
CA GLY A 33 13.92 9.26 -12.77
C GLY A 33 14.97 9.07 -11.71
N ASN A 34 16.04 9.87 -11.79
CA ASN A 34 17.05 10.01 -10.74
C ASN A 34 16.38 9.92 -9.37
N GLY A 35 16.99 9.20 -8.42
CA GLY A 35 16.40 8.94 -7.11
C GLY A 35 15.76 10.17 -6.48
N ILE A 36 14.75 9.97 -5.65
CA ILE A 36 14.13 11.06 -4.89
C ILE A 36 15.21 11.75 -4.06
N THR A 37 15.33 13.07 -4.19
CA THR A 37 16.36 13.88 -3.51
C THR A 37 15.81 14.74 -2.37
N SER A 38 14.51 14.64 -2.09
CA SER A 38 13.83 15.44 -1.06
C SER A 38 12.66 14.69 -0.46
N LEU A 39 12.57 14.69 0.88
CA LEU A 39 11.47 14.04 1.62
C LEU A 39 10.09 14.60 1.24
N SER A 40 10.01 15.88 0.85
CA SER A 40 8.75 16.53 0.45
C SER A 40 8.08 15.91 -0.78
N SER A 41 8.81 15.11 -1.56
CA SER A 41 8.28 14.43 -2.75
C SER A 41 7.73 13.03 -2.47
N ILE A 42 7.99 12.48 -1.29
CA ILE A 42 7.44 11.19 -0.82
C ILE A 42 5.92 11.35 -0.67
N LYS A 43 5.18 10.40 -1.25
CA LYS A 43 3.71 10.44 -1.27
C LYS A 43 3.10 9.64 -0.14
N GLU A 44 3.81 8.60 0.28
CA GLU A 44 3.45 7.76 1.42
C GLU A 44 3.32 8.61 2.70
N LEU A 45 2.31 8.38 3.54
CA LEU A 45 2.28 8.98 4.88
C LEU A 45 3.24 8.23 5.81
N ILE A 46 3.15 6.90 5.79
CA ILE A 46 4.05 5.97 6.46
C ILE A 46 4.90 5.31 5.40
N VAL A 47 6.22 5.35 5.56
CA VAL A 47 7.19 4.78 4.62
C VAL A 47 7.60 3.38 5.03
N PHE A 48 8.04 3.21 6.29
CA PHE A 48 8.51 1.94 6.84
C PHE A 48 7.73 1.60 8.11
N GLN A 49 7.70 0.32 8.43
CA GLN A 49 7.09 -0.16 9.66
C GLN A 49 7.78 -1.43 10.17
N TYR A 50 7.91 -1.49 11.49
CA TYR A 50 8.04 -2.72 12.26
C TYR A 50 6.73 -2.94 13.02
N ASP A 51 6.12 -4.12 12.88
CA ASP A 51 4.90 -4.54 13.59
C ASP A 51 5.14 -5.85 14.31
N PHE A 52 5.00 -5.85 15.63
CA PHE A 52 4.91 -7.05 16.44
C PHE A 52 3.47 -7.28 16.84
N GLN A 53 3.01 -8.52 16.71
CA GLN A 53 1.67 -8.94 17.10
C GLN A 53 1.72 -10.24 17.91
N ASN A 54 0.93 -10.28 18.97
CA ASN A 54 0.55 -11.51 19.65
C ASN A 54 -0.90 -11.86 19.26
N GLU A 55 -1.08 -12.91 18.47
CA GLU A 55 -2.38 -13.38 17.97
C GLU A 55 -3.28 -13.91 19.08
N ALA A 56 -2.72 -14.51 20.14
CA ALA A 56 -3.49 -15.03 21.27
C ALA A 56 -4.11 -13.91 22.12
N THR A 57 -3.40 -12.79 22.29
CA THR A 57 -3.87 -11.66 23.13
C THR A 57 -4.44 -10.50 22.32
N GLY A 58 -4.15 -10.45 21.02
CA GLY A 58 -4.44 -9.29 20.16
C GLY A 58 -3.58 -8.06 20.49
N GLU A 59 -2.52 -8.21 21.30
CA GLU A 59 -1.55 -7.14 21.56
C GLU A 59 -0.76 -6.84 20.28
N ARG A 60 -0.60 -5.56 19.97
CA ARG A 60 0.27 -5.09 18.89
C ARG A 60 1.14 -3.95 19.36
N ARG A 61 2.39 -3.95 18.94
CA ARG A 61 3.32 -2.85 19.21
C ARG A 61 4.33 -2.75 18.08
N GLY A 62 4.95 -1.60 17.95
CA GLY A 62 5.97 -1.42 16.92
C GLY A 62 6.30 0.03 16.71
N PHE A 63 6.88 0.30 15.54
CA PHE A 63 7.13 1.66 15.11
C PHE A 63 6.81 1.83 13.62
N ILE A 64 6.50 3.06 13.27
CA ILE A 64 6.39 3.52 11.90
C ILE A 64 7.46 4.57 11.65
N ILE A 65 7.88 4.73 10.40
CA ILE A 65 8.70 5.86 9.97
C ILE A 65 7.90 6.63 8.93
N ASP A 66 7.66 7.91 9.18
CA ASP A 66 6.85 8.73 8.30
C ASP A 66 7.67 9.41 7.19
N LYS A 67 6.98 10.05 6.24
CA LYS A 67 7.62 10.78 5.13
C LYS A 67 8.52 11.93 5.54
N HIS A 68 8.49 12.35 6.79
CA HIS A 68 9.35 13.39 7.34
C HIS A 68 10.54 12.81 8.12
N GLY A 69 10.69 11.49 8.14
CA GLY A 69 11.76 10.82 8.88
C GLY A 69 11.48 10.71 10.38
N ALA A 70 10.25 10.96 10.85
CA ALA A 70 9.92 10.73 12.24
C ALA A 70 9.70 9.23 12.47
N LEU A 71 10.51 8.63 13.34
CA LEU A 71 10.24 7.32 13.91
C LEU A 71 9.23 7.48 15.04
N LYS A 72 8.08 6.85 14.90
CA LYS A 72 6.96 6.96 15.84
C LYS A 72 6.59 5.57 16.35
N SER A 73 6.59 5.36 17.66
CA SER A 73 6.20 4.09 18.27
C SER A 73 4.70 4.03 18.53
N TYR A 74 4.15 2.83 18.56
CA TYR A 74 2.76 2.57 18.94
C TYR A 74 2.66 1.30 19.80
N ALA A 75 1.65 1.28 20.65
CA ALA A 75 1.25 0.11 21.41
C ALA A 75 -0.28 0.06 21.49
N ILE A 76 -0.84 -1.12 21.26
CA ILE A 76 -2.27 -1.41 21.28
C ILE A 76 -2.47 -2.60 22.19
N GLU A 77 -3.04 -2.34 23.35
CA GLU A 77 -3.42 -3.37 24.32
C GLU A 77 -4.92 -3.70 24.15
N ASN A 78 -5.26 -4.99 24.17
CA ASN A 78 -6.64 -5.52 24.23
C ASN A 78 -7.58 -5.18 23.04
N GLY A 79 -7.52 -6.01 21.99
CA GLY A 79 -8.67 -6.72 21.40
C GLY A 79 -9.71 -5.99 20.52
N ARG A 80 -9.89 -4.67 20.59
CA ARG A 80 -10.88 -3.97 19.73
C ARG A 80 -10.32 -2.99 18.71
N GLN A 81 -9.11 -2.48 18.93
CA GLN A 81 -8.46 -1.57 17.99
C GLN A 81 -7.37 -2.29 17.17
N GLY A 82 -6.64 -3.22 17.78
CA GLY A 82 -5.57 -3.97 17.10
C GLY A 82 -6.07 -4.94 16.02
N SER A 83 -7.29 -5.47 16.19
CA SER A 83 -7.99 -6.31 15.22
C SER A 83 -8.52 -5.54 14.00
N LYS A 84 -8.49 -4.19 14.02
CA LYS A 84 -8.90 -3.36 12.88
C LYS A 84 -7.79 -3.09 11.88
N LEU A 85 -6.54 -3.34 12.27
CA LEU A 85 -5.40 -3.17 11.38
C LEU A 85 -5.19 -4.46 10.58
N PRO A 86 -5.20 -4.42 9.24
CA PRO A 86 -4.95 -5.60 8.44
C PRO A 86 -3.52 -6.08 8.66
N VAL A 87 -3.29 -7.37 8.39
CA VAL A 87 -1.95 -7.96 8.39
C VAL A 87 -1.54 -8.12 6.94
N GLY A 88 -0.47 -7.42 6.53
CA GLY A 88 -0.02 -7.41 5.14
C GLY A 88 -1.07 -6.87 4.15
N GLY A 89 -0.81 -7.09 2.86
CA GLY A 89 -1.72 -6.71 1.79
C GLY A 89 -1.77 -5.20 1.53
N SER A 90 -2.95 -4.69 1.23
CA SER A 90 -3.18 -3.25 0.99
C SER A 90 -3.97 -2.62 2.13
N TRP A 91 -3.54 -1.43 2.53
CA TRP A 91 -4.15 -0.65 3.60
C TRP A 91 -4.87 0.56 3.00
N THR A 92 -6.00 0.93 3.61
CA THR A 92 -6.72 2.16 3.25
C THR A 92 -6.06 3.38 3.87
N GLU A 93 -6.33 4.56 3.31
CA GLU A 93 -5.89 5.84 3.89
C GLU A 93 -6.38 6.02 5.33
N GLU A 94 -7.58 5.54 5.66
CA GLU A 94 -8.15 5.58 7.00
C GLU A 94 -7.35 4.73 7.99
N GLN A 95 -6.92 3.53 7.58
CA GLN A 95 -6.12 2.63 8.42
C GLN A 95 -4.71 3.20 8.65
N ILE A 96 -4.09 3.73 7.59
CA ILE A 96 -2.78 4.39 7.66
C ILE A 96 -2.84 5.62 8.56
N SER A 97 -3.88 6.45 8.41
CA SER A 97 -4.11 7.63 9.24
C SER A 97 -4.39 7.27 10.69
N PHE A 98 -5.16 6.21 10.95
CA PHE A 98 -5.43 5.73 12.30
C PHE A 98 -4.12 5.34 13.01
N LEU A 99 -3.29 4.50 12.38
CA LEU A 99 -2.01 4.10 12.95
C LEU A 99 -1.07 5.31 13.13
N TYR A 100 -1.01 6.20 12.14
CA TYR A 100 -0.20 7.41 12.20
C TYR A 100 -0.57 8.30 13.39
N ASN A 101 -1.86 8.51 13.63
CA ASN A 101 -2.36 9.38 14.70
C ASN A 101 -2.27 8.73 16.08
N LEU A 102 -2.26 7.39 16.16
CA LEU A 102 -2.04 6.66 17.40
C LEU A 102 -0.57 6.72 17.85
N SER A 103 0.36 6.76 16.89
CA SER A 103 1.79 6.68 17.16
C SER A 103 2.38 7.98 17.73
N GLN A 104 3.42 7.86 18.56
CA GLN A 104 4.14 8.98 19.17
C GLN A 104 5.59 9.03 18.70
N THR A 105 6.06 10.22 18.33
CA THR A 105 7.45 10.40 17.86
C THR A 105 8.45 10.09 18.98
N VAL A 106 9.41 9.24 18.66
CA VAL A 106 10.52 8.84 19.54
C VAL A 106 11.81 9.54 19.11
N VAL A 107 12.12 9.50 17.82
CA VAL A 107 13.34 10.07 17.24
C VAL A 107 13.07 10.57 15.82
N THR A 108 13.93 11.48 15.34
CA THR A 108 13.93 11.94 13.95
C THR A 108 15.19 11.44 13.27
N ILE A 109 15.01 10.76 12.15
CA ILE A 109 16.06 10.24 11.28
C ILE A 109 16.49 11.35 10.33
N GLY A 110 17.80 11.45 10.08
CA GLY A 110 18.34 12.45 9.15
C GLY A 110 17.80 12.29 7.73
N GLU A 111 17.59 13.41 7.02
CA GLU A 111 17.04 13.38 5.65
C GLU A 111 17.89 12.55 4.68
N GLU A 112 19.22 12.66 4.75
CA GLU A 112 20.12 11.87 3.89
C GLU A 112 19.93 10.37 4.09
N GLU A 113 19.84 9.93 5.35
CA GLU A 113 19.62 8.55 5.71
C GLU A 113 18.24 8.07 5.26
N MET A 114 17.18 8.85 5.52
CA MET A 114 15.84 8.53 5.05
C MET A 114 15.76 8.40 3.52
N LEU A 115 16.39 9.32 2.80
CA LEU A 115 16.41 9.29 1.33
C LEU A 115 17.21 8.11 0.79
N LYS A 116 18.29 7.72 1.46
CA LYS A 116 19.04 6.50 1.11
C LYS A 116 18.12 5.28 1.14
N TYR A 117 17.46 5.03 2.26
CA TYR A 117 16.62 3.84 2.43
C TYR A 117 15.32 3.91 1.61
N TYR A 118 14.71 5.09 1.46
CA TYR A 118 13.56 5.26 0.57
C TYR A 118 13.90 4.95 -0.89
N ASN A 119 15.03 5.44 -1.40
CA ASN A 119 15.44 5.11 -2.78
C ASN A 119 15.81 3.64 -2.96
N LEU A 120 16.29 3.00 -1.90
CA LEU A 120 16.56 1.56 -1.90
C LEU A 120 15.26 0.76 -1.98
N SER A 121 14.23 1.13 -1.20
CA SER A 121 12.94 0.43 -1.17
C SER A 121 12.21 0.46 -2.53
N ARG A 122 12.38 1.54 -3.30
CA ARG A 122 11.85 1.66 -4.66
C ARG A 122 12.43 0.64 -5.65
N LYS A 123 13.59 0.06 -5.33
CA LYS A 123 14.25 -0.99 -6.13
C LYS A 123 13.95 -2.40 -5.61
N VAL A 124 13.24 -2.53 -4.49
CA VAL A 124 12.85 -3.82 -3.92
C VAL A 124 11.58 -4.33 -4.62
N TYR A 125 11.69 -5.54 -5.15
CA TYR A 125 10.61 -6.24 -5.84
C TYR A 125 10.01 -7.35 -4.97
N SER A 126 8.70 -7.58 -5.11
CA SER A 126 7.96 -8.58 -4.35
C SER A 126 8.25 -10.03 -4.76
N PHE A 127 8.77 -10.27 -5.97
CA PHE A 127 9.13 -11.62 -6.45
C PHE A 127 10.40 -12.18 -5.79
N SER A 128 11.11 -11.38 -4.99
CA SER A 128 12.30 -11.81 -4.25
C SER A 128 11.97 -12.40 -2.87
N LEU A 129 10.71 -12.59 -2.53
CA LEU A 129 10.31 -13.21 -1.26
C LEU A 129 10.60 -14.72 -1.27
N SER A 130 11.18 -15.21 -0.18
CA SER A 130 11.27 -16.64 0.08
C SER A 130 9.87 -17.26 0.28
N PRO A 131 9.71 -18.59 0.16
CA PRO A 131 8.47 -19.25 0.52
C PRO A 131 8.11 -18.96 1.98
N ARG A 132 6.85 -18.58 2.22
CA ARG A 132 6.34 -18.38 3.59
C ARG A 132 6.24 -19.72 4.30
N THR A 133 6.83 -19.81 5.48
CA THR A 133 6.79 -21.00 6.34
C THR A 133 6.02 -20.67 7.62
N GLU A 134 5.16 -21.58 8.06
CA GLU A 134 4.45 -21.47 9.34
C GLU A 134 5.19 -22.27 10.41
N VAL A 135 5.37 -21.68 11.59
CA VAL A 135 6.07 -22.29 12.71
C VAL A 135 5.08 -22.64 13.79
N ALA A 136 4.93 -23.94 14.06
CA ALA A 136 4.02 -24.41 15.10
C ALA A 136 4.49 -23.99 16.50
N GLY A 137 3.53 -23.65 17.37
CA GLY A 137 3.77 -23.43 18.81
C GLY A 137 4.17 -22.01 19.19
N THR A 138 4.00 -21.03 18.31
CA THR A 138 4.12 -19.60 18.64
C THR A 138 2.87 -18.86 18.16
N ASP A 139 2.34 -18.00 19.04
CA ASP A 139 1.22 -17.09 18.72
C ASP A 139 1.72 -15.67 18.41
N THR A 140 3.04 -15.49 18.28
CA THR A 140 3.63 -14.17 18.04
C THR A 140 4.23 -14.12 16.65
N PHE A 141 4.07 -13.00 15.96
CA PHE A 141 4.81 -12.71 14.73
C PHE A 141 5.29 -11.26 14.72
N ALA A 142 6.38 -11.03 13.98
CA ALA A 142 6.91 -9.71 13.68
C ALA A 142 6.98 -9.52 12.16
N LEU A 143 6.73 -8.30 11.69
CA LEU A 143 6.77 -7.91 10.29
C LEU A 143 7.57 -6.61 10.12
N PHE A 144 8.63 -6.68 9.31
CA PHE A 144 9.30 -5.52 8.75
C PHE A 144 8.75 -5.27 7.34
N SER A 145 8.34 -4.03 7.08
CA SER A 145 7.73 -3.69 5.80
C SER A 145 7.98 -2.25 5.39
N PHE A 146 7.70 -1.98 4.11
CA PHE A 146 7.58 -0.63 3.60
C PHE A 146 6.30 -0.49 2.77
N TYR A 147 5.77 0.72 2.70
CA TYR A 147 4.56 1.02 1.95
C TYR A 147 4.88 1.59 0.57
N LYS A 148 4.06 1.23 -0.41
CA LYS A 148 3.98 1.92 -1.70
C LYS A 148 2.62 2.61 -1.79
N TYR A 149 2.63 3.90 -2.12
CA TYR A 149 1.42 4.67 -2.32
C TYR A 149 0.92 4.59 -3.76
N LYS A 150 -0.35 4.28 -3.94
CA LYS A 150 -1.05 4.35 -5.23
C LYS A 150 -2.35 5.13 -5.07
N ARG A 151 -2.62 6.06 -5.99
CA ARG A 151 -3.98 6.59 -6.18
C ARG A 151 -4.69 5.72 -7.21
N VAL A 152 -5.84 5.19 -6.84
CA VAL A 152 -6.73 4.48 -7.75
C VAL A 152 -7.90 5.43 -8.02
N ALA A 153 -8.10 5.80 -9.29
CA ALA A 153 -9.30 6.52 -9.67
C ALA A 153 -10.48 5.54 -9.66
N GLU A 154 -11.53 5.83 -8.89
CA GLU A 154 -12.80 5.15 -9.05
C GLU A 154 -13.58 5.83 -10.18
N GLU A 155 -13.70 5.16 -11.33
CA GLU A 155 -14.67 5.58 -12.34
C GLU A 155 -16.08 5.17 -11.89
N GLN A 156 -16.80 6.10 -11.25
CA GLN A 156 -18.26 6.00 -11.20
C GLN A 156 -18.84 6.61 -12.47
N GLY A 157 -18.96 5.80 -13.54
CA GLY A 157 -19.45 6.27 -14.83
C GLY A 157 -20.13 5.21 -15.69
N GLY A 158 -21.41 4.94 -15.43
CA GLY A 158 -22.31 4.36 -16.42
C GLY A 158 -22.63 5.40 -17.51
N CYS A 159 -22.76 4.96 -18.76
CA CYS A 159 -23.08 5.80 -19.92
C CYS A 159 -24.40 6.59 -19.71
N GLY A 160 -24.30 7.85 -19.27
CA GLY A 160 -25.48 8.68 -19.05
C GLY A 160 -25.17 10.12 -18.63
N SER A 161 -24.97 10.98 -19.63
CA SER A 161 -25.20 12.44 -19.60
C SER A 161 -24.68 13.26 -18.40
N ALA A 162 -23.60 14.01 -18.68
CA ALA A 162 -23.38 15.38 -18.22
C ALA A 162 -23.66 15.67 -16.74
N GLY A 163 -22.95 15.00 -15.84
CA GLY A 163 -22.68 15.49 -14.49
C GLY A 163 -21.17 15.78 -14.37
N ALA A 164 -20.78 16.84 -13.67
CA ALA A 164 -19.39 17.02 -13.27
C ALA A 164 -19.03 15.88 -12.29
N HIS A 165 -18.45 14.79 -12.81
CA HIS A 165 -18.01 13.68 -11.98
C HIS A 165 -16.69 14.07 -11.33
N SER A 166 -16.69 14.25 -10.01
CA SER A 166 -15.46 14.21 -9.24
C SER A 166 -14.94 12.79 -9.31
N ASN A 167 -13.79 12.60 -9.96
CA ASN A 167 -13.02 11.36 -9.82
C ASN A 167 -12.62 11.27 -8.34
N GLU A 168 -13.38 10.51 -7.55
CA GLU A 168 -12.95 10.16 -6.20
C GLU A 168 -11.78 9.20 -6.38
N ALA A 169 -10.57 9.71 -6.16
CA ALA A 169 -9.37 8.90 -6.15
C ALA A 169 -9.21 8.31 -4.75
N THR A 170 -9.34 7.00 -4.62
CA THR A 170 -9.05 6.30 -3.37
C THR A 170 -7.55 6.04 -3.28
N ALA A 171 -6.96 6.33 -2.11
CA ALA A 171 -5.57 6.05 -1.84
C ALA A 171 -5.41 4.63 -1.29
N GLU A 172 -4.54 3.86 -1.93
CA GLU A 172 -4.19 2.50 -1.55
C GLU A 172 -2.71 2.45 -1.15
N TYR A 173 -2.43 1.87 0.02
CA TYR A 173 -1.09 1.68 0.55
C TYR A 173 -0.73 0.20 0.52
N THR A 174 0.07 -0.22 -0.45
CA THR A 174 0.49 -1.62 -0.56
C THR A 174 1.66 -1.90 0.39
N VAL A 175 1.46 -2.85 1.31
CA VAL A 175 2.50 -3.38 2.19
C VAL A 175 3.45 -4.26 1.38
N ASN A 176 4.72 -3.91 1.36
CA ASN A 176 5.79 -4.73 0.79
C ASN A 176 6.59 -5.35 1.93
N VAL A 177 6.56 -6.68 2.02
CA VAL A 177 7.26 -7.45 3.06
C VAL A 177 8.77 -7.36 2.83
N LEU A 178 9.51 -7.04 3.89
CA LEU A 178 10.96 -7.11 3.95
C LEU A 178 11.39 -8.37 4.71
N ASP A 179 10.78 -8.61 5.87
CA ASP A 179 11.08 -9.74 6.73
C ASP A 179 9.89 -10.07 7.64
N MET A 180 9.70 -11.35 7.94
CA MET A 180 8.70 -11.87 8.87
C MET A 180 9.34 -12.87 9.80
N GLU A 181 9.08 -12.71 11.09
CA GLU A 181 9.63 -13.55 12.16
C GLU A 181 8.50 -14.11 13.04
N GLY A 182 8.76 -15.20 13.77
CA GLY A 182 7.79 -15.81 14.70
C GLY A 182 6.92 -16.88 14.04
N ALA A 183 5.59 -16.76 14.17
CA ALA A 183 4.61 -17.72 13.65
C ALA A 183 4.67 -17.88 12.14
N TYR A 184 5.15 -16.86 11.44
CA TYR A 184 5.41 -16.89 10.01
C TYR A 184 6.83 -16.44 9.73
N LEU A 185 7.56 -17.23 8.95
CA LEU A 185 8.90 -16.91 8.47
C LEU A 185 8.83 -16.64 6.97
N GLN A 186 9.29 -15.46 6.58
CA GLN A 186 9.41 -15.08 5.18
C GLN A 186 10.37 -13.90 5.08
N GLU A 187 11.36 -13.98 4.20
CA GLU A 187 12.33 -12.90 4.00
C GLU A 187 12.34 -12.45 2.55
N ASN A 188 12.62 -11.17 2.32
CA ASN A 188 12.95 -10.68 1.00
C ASN A 188 14.45 -10.87 0.74
N THR A 189 14.75 -11.73 -0.23
CA THR A 189 16.12 -12.17 -0.52
C THR A 189 16.95 -11.15 -1.30
N ALA A 190 16.35 -10.06 -1.80
CA ALA A 190 17.06 -9.01 -2.49
C ALA A 190 18.02 -8.27 -1.54
N GLU A 191 19.25 -7.98 -2.00
CA GLU A 191 20.28 -7.30 -1.20
C GLU A 191 19.79 -5.98 -0.60
N GLY A 192 19.12 -5.15 -1.42
CA GLY A 192 18.55 -3.89 -0.94
C GLY A 192 17.43 -4.06 0.09
N ALA A 193 16.70 -5.17 0.06
CA ALA A 193 15.69 -5.46 1.07
C ALA A 193 16.34 -5.85 2.40
N LYS A 194 17.40 -6.68 2.36
CA LYS A 194 18.20 -7.04 3.54
C LYS A 194 18.83 -5.82 4.21
N GLU A 195 19.42 -4.92 3.42
CA GLU A 195 20.00 -3.68 3.96
C GLU A 195 18.95 -2.80 4.66
N ILE A 196 17.73 -2.70 4.13
CA ILE A 196 16.63 -1.99 4.80
C ILE A 196 16.23 -2.74 6.08
N THR A 197 16.09 -4.07 6.04
CA THR A 197 15.75 -4.88 7.22
C THR A 197 16.77 -4.68 8.35
N ASP A 198 18.07 -4.76 8.05
CA ASP A 198 19.14 -4.61 9.04
C ASP A 198 19.11 -3.21 9.67
N TRP A 199 18.85 -2.19 8.86
CA TRP A 199 18.65 -0.82 9.35
C TRP A 199 17.44 -0.69 10.29
N LEU A 200 16.28 -1.24 9.90
CA LEU A 200 15.09 -1.23 10.74
C LEU A 200 15.29 -2.01 12.05
N LYS A 201 16.03 -3.12 12.03
CA LYS A 201 16.41 -3.86 13.24
C LYS A 201 17.30 -3.03 14.16
N GLY A 202 18.22 -2.24 13.62
CA GLY A 202 18.99 -1.26 14.39
C GLY A 202 18.10 -0.24 15.10
N LEU A 203 17.16 0.35 14.35
CA LEU A 203 16.19 1.31 14.89
C LEU A 203 15.23 0.70 15.92
N GLN A 204 14.87 -0.59 15.76
CA GLN A 204 14.07 -1.31 16.74
C GLN A 204 14.75 -1.35 18.12
N VAL A 205 16.06 -1.67 18.12
CA VAL A 205 16.87 -1.70 19.35
C VAL A 205 16.97 -0.31 19.97
N GLU A 206 17.21 0.73 19.16
CA GLU A 206 17.27 2.12 19.64
C GLU A 206 15.94 2.61 20.23
N ALA A 207 14.82 2.17 19.65
CA ALA A 207 13.48 2.46 20.16
C ALA A 207 13.09 1.64 21.40
N GLY A 208 13.90 0.66 21.80
CA GLY A 208 13.64 -0.21 22.96
C GLY A 208 12.48 -1.18 22.75
N LEU A 209 12.30 -1.69 21.51
CA LEU A 209 11.18 -2.55 21.11
C LEU A 209 11.56 -4.01 20.86
#